data_AF-A0A2V6WUA6-F1
#
_entry.id   AF-A0A2V6WUA6-F1
#
_cell.length_a   1.000
_cell.length_b   1.000
_cell.length_c   1.000
_cell.angle_alpha   90.00
_cell.angle_beta   90.00
_cell.angle_gamma   90.00
#
_symmetry.space_group_name_H-M   'P 1'
#
loop_
_entity.id
_entity.type
_entity.pdbx_description
1 polymer ?
#
loop_
_entity_poly.entity_id
_entity_poly.type
_entity_poly.pdbx_seq_one_letter_code
_entity_poly.pdbx_strand_id
1 'polypeptide(L)'
;MKSKRISAVGTVVVSLAVSVLAVLGVYAQDTGQAKYTVRVPNGLAFSEFKGYEGWQTVSISHNEKVMAVILANPVMINAYKAGIPGNGKPFPDGSQMAKIHWNPKKMETFPSATVPGSLLDVDFMVKDSKRFADSGGWGWGAFKYNAASDTFTPATTADEPPQGNDAKCGLGCHTIVKTRDYVFTDYGKR
;
A
#
# COMPACT_ATOMS: atom_id res chain seq x y z
N MET A 1 -34.14 13.70 92.34
CA MET A 1 -33.87 15.05 91.78
C MET A 1 -34.02 14.99 90.26
N LYS A 2 -34.64 16.01 89.66
CA LYS A 2 -34.98 16.21 88.22
C LYS A 2 -33.77 15.87 87.30
N SER A 3 -33.86 15.32 86.08
CA SER A 3 -34.46 15.86 84.84
C SER A 3 -34.06 14.92 83.66
N LYS A 4 -34.99 14.29 82.92
CA LYS A 4 -35.40 14.53 81.51
C LYS A 4 -34.30 14.73 80.41
N ARG A 5 -34.39 13.87 79.37
CA ARG A 5 -34.46 14.12 77.88
C ARG A 5 -33.22 14.74 77.17
N ILE A 6 -32.88 14.55 75.89
CA ILE A 6 -33.33 13.81 74.67
C ILE A 6 -32.20 13.96 73.61
N SER A 7 -32.06 12.95 72.75
CA SER A 7 -31.56 12.85 71.35
C SER A 7 -30.45 13.75 70.76
N ALA A 8 -29.52 13.12 70.02
CA ALA A 8 -29.43 13.27 68.55
C ALA A 8 -28.57 12.18 67.90
N VAL A 9 -29.16 11.51 66.91
CA VAL A 9 -28.53 10.58 65.97
C VAL A 9 -27.74 11.41 64.95
N GLY A 10 -26.48 11.05 64.70
CA GLY A 10 -25.67 11.59 63.61
C GLY A 10 -24.92 10.45 62.93
N THR A 11 -25.55 9.86 61.91
CA THR A 11 -24.93 8.83 61.06
C THR A 11 -23.90 9.50 60.16
N VAL A 12 -22.61 9.27 60.39
CA VAL A 12 -21.54 9.68 59.47
C VAL A 12 -21.15 8.46 58.65
N VAL A 13 -21.61 8.43 57.41
CA VAL A 13 -21.17 7.50 56.37
C VAL A 13 -19.86 8.07 55.80
N VAL A 14 -18.73 7.41 56.05
CA VAL A 14 -17.45 7.73 55.39
C VAL A 14 -17.23 6.72 54.28
N SER A 15 -17.33 7.23 53.06
CA SER A 15 -17.26 6.53 51.78
C SER A 15 -15.88 5.94 51.52
N LEU A 16 -15.81 4.65 51.17
CA LEU A 16 -14.62 4.01 50.60
C LEU A 16 -14.42 4.49 49.15
N ALA A 17 -13.40 5.31 48.89
CA ALA A 17 -12.98 5.64 47.54
C ALA A 17 -12.00 4.57 47.03
N VAL A 18 -12.49 3.64 46.20
CA VAL A 18 -11.64 2.71 45.43
C VAL A 18 -11.19 3.45 44.17
N SER A 19 -9.96 3.95 44.17
CA SER A 19 -9.32 4.55 43.00
C SER A 19 -8.89 3.45 42.03
N VAL A 20 -9.68 3.25 40.96
CA VAL A 20 -9.31 2.41 39.81
C VAL A 20 -8.35 3.23 38.93
N LEU A 21 -7.05 2.91 38.98
CA LEU A 21 -6.10 3.41 37.99
C LEU A 21 -6.39 2.74 36.64
N ALA A 22 -7.06 3.47 35.75
CA ALA A 22 -7.13 3.11 34.34
C ALA A 22 -5.75 3.36 33.70
N VAL A 23 -5.03 2.27 33.41
CA VAL A 23 -3.83 2.32 32.58
C VAL A 23 -4.28 2.59 31.14
N LEU A 24 -4.30 3.86 30.74
CA LEU A 24 -4.37 4.26 29.34
C LEU A 24 -3.04 3.89 28.68
N GLY A 25 -2.93 2.63 28.25
CA GLY A 25 -1.91 2.20 27.31
C GLY A 25 -2.13 2.95 26.00
N VAL A 26 -1.33 3.98 25.75
CA VAL A 26 -1.20 4.57 24.42
C VAL A 26 -0.54 3.51 23.56
N TYR A 27 -1.34 2.71 22.85
CA TYR A 27 -0.81 1.92 21.75
C TYR A 27 -0.33 2.92 20.71
N ALA A 28 0.99 3.08 20.59
CA ALA A 28 1.57 3.57 19.36
C ALA A 28 1.11 2.58 18.28
N GLN A 29 0.06 2.92 17.53
CA GLN A 29 -0.28 2.19 16.32
C GLN A 29 0.95 2.28 15.44
N ASP A 30 1.62 1.14 15.23
CA ASP A 30 2.68 1.00 14.24
C ASP A 30 2.06 1.36 12.88
N THR A 31 2.21 2.62 12.45
CA THR A 31 1.66 3.13 11.18
C THR A 31 2.18 2.31 10.01
N GLY A 32 3.36 1.67 10.17
CA GLY A 32 3.91 0.71 9.23
C GLY A 32 3.02 -0.51 8.97
N GLN A 33 2.19 -0.94 9.93
CA GLN A 33 1.23 -2.04 9.72
C GLN A 33 -0.10 -1.55 9.11
N ALA A 34 -0.47 -0.28 9.28
CA ALA A 34 -1.78 0.23 8.88
C ALA A 34 -2.03 0.06 7.36
N LYS A 35 -1.01 0.32 6.53
CA LYS A 35 -1.08 0.14 5.07
C LYS A 35 -1.44 -1.29 4.65
N TYR A 36 -1.05 -2.30 5.44
CA TYR A 36 -1.31 -3.71 5.11
C TYR A 36 -2.74 -4.16 5.39
N THR A 37 -3.58 -3.29 5.98
CA THR A 37 -5.03 -3.53 6.11
C THR A 37 -5.81 -3.03 4.89
N VAL A 38 -5.16 -2.23 4.02
CA VAL A 38 -5.77 -1.60 2.85
C VAL A 38 -5.89 -2.62 1.71
N ARG A 39 -7.04 -2.60 1.04
CA ARG A 39 -7.31 -3.46 -0.13
C ARG A 39 -8.23 -2.80 -1.13
N VAL A 40 -8.03 -3.12 -2.40
CA VAL A 40 -9.06 -2.95 -3.43
C VAL A 40 -10.17 -3.96 -3.10
N PRO A 41 -11.46 -3.55 -3.04
CA PRO A 41 -12.55 -4.52 -2.87
C PRO A 41 -12.48 -5.58 -3.97
N ASN A 42 -12.84 -6.83 -3.67
CA ASN A 42 -12.77 -7.98 -4.60
C ASN A 42 -11.47 -8.12 -5.41
N GLY A 43 -10.37 -7.51 -4.95
CA GLY A 43 -9.13 -7.38 -5.69
C GLY A 43 -7.93 -7.54 -4.77
N LEU A 44 -6.84 -6.84 -5.10
CA LEU A 44 -5.57 -6.95 -4.41
C LEU A 44 -5.61 -6.29 -3.03
N ALA A 45 -5.02 -6.96 -2.05
CA ALA A 45 -4.64 -6.36 -0.78
C ALA A 45 -3.19 -5.88 -0.81
N PHE A 46 -2.92 -4.73 -0.20
CA PHE A 46 -1.55 -4.20 -0.08
C PHE A 46 -0.63 -5.23 0.61
N SER A 47 -1.16 -6.00 1.56
CA SER A 47 -0.44 -7.07 2.28
C SER A 47 0.11 -8.19 1.40
N GLU A 48 -0.44 -8.42 0.20
CA GLU A 48 0.10 -9.39 -0.76
C GLU A 48 1.49 -9.01 -1.28
N PHE A 49 1.86 -7.73 -1.14
CA PHE A 49 3.12 -7.14 -1.60
C PHE A 49 4.01 -6.72 -0.41
N LYS A 50 3.78 -7.28 0.78
CA LYS A 50 4.57 -6.94 1.97
C LYS A 50 6.07 -7.15 1.74
N GLY A 51 6.85 -6.11 2.02
CA GLY A 51 8.29 -6.09 1.80
C GLY A 51 8.72 -5.68 0.38
N TYR A 52 7.80 -5.18 -0.45
CA TYR A 52 8.12 -4.68 -1.79
C TYR A 52 9.21 -3.60 -1.79
N GLU A 53 9.38 -2.85 -0.70
CA GLU A 53 10.43 -1.85 -0.55
C GLU A 53 11.85 -2.45 -0.63
N GLY A 54 11.99 -3.76 -0.33
CA GLY A 54 13.24 -4.51 -0.48
C GLY A 54 13.33 -5.32 -1.78
N TRP A 55 12.35 -5.24 -2.67
CA TRP A 55 12.38 -5.94 -3.95
C TRP A 55 13.38 -5.31 -4.91
N GLN A 56 13.80 -6.09 -5.90
CA GLN A 56 14.84 -5.65 -6.82
C GLN A 56 14.26 -4.66 -7.85
N THR A 57 14.96 -3.54 -8.06
CA THR A 57 14.61 -2.57 -9.10
C THR A 57 14.66 -3.20 -10.49
N VAL A 58 13.57 -3.11 -11.23
CA VAL A 58 13.50 -3.50 -12.64
C VAL A 58 13.96 -2.32 -13.50
N SER A 59 13.33 -1.17 -13.32
CA SER A 59 13.57 0.04 -14.11
C SER A 59 13.04 1.29 -13.41
N ILE A 60 13.24 2.44 -14.03
CA ILE A 60 12.67 3.73 -13.66
C ILE A 60 11.83 4.26 -14.84
N SER A 61 10.80 5.04 -14.55
CA SER A 61 10.06 5.80 -15.55
C SER A 61 9.89 7.24 -15.12
N HIS A 62 10.00 8.18 -16.04
CA HIS A 62 9.89 9.61 -15.72
C HIS A 62 9.20 10.36 -16.85
N ASN A 63 8.27 11.24 -16.47
CA ASN A 63 7.75 12.32 -17.30
C ASN A 63 7.70 13.62 -16.48
N GLU A 64 7.20 14.70 -17.06
CA GLU A 64 7.15 16.02 -16.40
C GLU A 64 6.39 16.01 -15.06
N LYS A 65 5.38 15.15 -14.90
CA LYS A 65 4.49 15.11 -13.74
C LYS A 65 4.92 14.09 -12.69
N VAL A 66 5.48 12.96 -13.11
CA VAL A 66 5.69 11.80 -12.25
C VAL A 66 7.05 11.16 -12.50
N MET A 67 7.73 10.80 -11.41
CA MET A 67 8.87 9.89 -11.40
C MET A 67 8.44 8.59 -10.73
N ALA A 68 8.84 7.46 -11.29
CA ALA A 68 8.54 6.15 -10.73
C ALA A 68 9.76 5.23 -10.68
N VAL A 69 9.79 4.42 -9.62
CA VAL A 69 10.65 3.23 -9.55
C VAL A 69 9.75 2.01 -9.68
N ILE A 70 10.16 1.08 -10.54
CA ILE A 70 9.49 -0.19 -10.74
C ILE A 70 10.34 -1.28 -10.08
N LEU A 71 9.77 -2.00 -9.12
CA LEU A 71 10.37 -3.09 -8.37
C LEU A 71 9.68 -4.40 -8.72
N ALA A 72 10.38 -5.52 -8.60
CA ALA A 72 9.79 -6.83 -8.81
C ALA A 72 10.32 -7.88 -7.83
N ASN A 73 9.45 -8.82 -7.48
CA ASN A 73 9.78 -9.91 -6.57
C ASN A 73 10.76 -10.91 -7.23
N PRO A 74 11.41 -11.81 -6.45
CA PRO A 74 12.39 -12.76 -6.98
C PRO A 74 11.85 -13.65 -8.12
N VAL A 75 10.56 -14.02 -8.09
CA VAL A 75 9.93 -14.82 -9.14
C VAL A 75 10.01 -14.11 -10.49
N MET A 76 9.59 -12.85 -10.53
CA MET A 76 9.58 -12.07 -11.76
C MET A 76 10.99 -11.67 -12.21
N ILE A 77 11.90 -11.40 -11.27
CA ILE A 77 13.32 -11.14 -11.59
C ILE A 77 13.96 -12.36 -12.27
N ASN A 78 13.71 -13.56 -11.76
CA ASN A 78 14.23 -14.79 -12.37
C ASN A 78 13.62 -15.02 -13.76
N ALA A 79 12.34 -14.69 -13.95
CA ALA A 79 11.71 -14.72 -15.27
C ALA A 79 12.41 -13.76 -16.25
N TYR A 80 12.65 -12.52 -15.85
CA TYR A 80 13.40 -11.55 -16.66
C TYR A 80 14.80 -12.05 -17.03
N LYS A 81 15.55 -12.61 -16.06
CA LYS A 81 16.88 -13.20 -16.31
C LYS A 81 16.83 -14.38 -17.28
N ALA A 82 15.73 -15.13 -17.31
CA ALA A 82 15.48 -16.18 -18.29
C ALA A 82 14.99 -15.67 -19.66
N GLY A 83 14.93 -14.34 -19.84
CA GLY A 83 14.54 -13.68 -21.07
C GLY A 83 13.04 -13.44 -21.23
N ILE A 84 12.22 -13.63 -20.19
CA ILE A 84 10.78 -13.34 -20.24
C ILE A 84 10.53 -11.83 -20.13
N PRO A 85 9.60 -11.23 -20.90
CA PRO A 85 8.76 -11.86 -21.92
C PRO A 85 9.42 -11.84 -23.32
N GLY A 86 10.64 -11.34 -23.46
CA GLY A 86 11.33 -11.21 -24.75
C GLY A 86 11.54 -12.54 -25.51
N ASN A 87 11.50 -13.67 -24.81
CA ASN A 87 11.57 -15.02 -25.38
C ASN A 87 10.18 -15.59 -25.78
N GLY A 88 9.12 -14.78 -25.72
CA GLY A 88 7.76 -15.16 -26.10
C GLY A 88 6.98 -15.98 -25.05
N LYS A 89 7.58 -16.29 -23.90
CA LYS A 89 6.88 -16.97 -22.80
C LYS A 89 6.20 -15.94 -21.88
N PRO A 90 5.06 -16.30 -21.24
CA PRO A 90 4.45 -15.45 -20.21
C PRO A 90 5.25 -15.48 -18.90
N PHE A 91 5.01 -14.49 -18.05
CA PHE A 91 5.50 -14.53 -16.68
C PHE A 91 4.82 -15.65 -15.89
N PRO A 92 5.55 -16.35 -15.00
CA PRO A 92 4.96 -17.39 -14.16
C PRO A 92 4.02 -16.80 -13.11
N ASP A 93 3.04 -17.59 -12.67
CA ASP A 93 2.21 -17.26 -11.50
C ASP A 93 3.08 -16.95 -10.28
N GLY A 94 2.63 -15.98 -9.47
CA GLY A 94 3.39 -15.42 -8.36
C GLY A 94 4.38 -14.33 -8.78
N SER A 95 4.51 -14.00 -10.08
CA SER A 95 5.24 -12.80 -10.50
C SER A 95 4.54 -11.55 -9.98
N GLN A 96 5.28 -10.66 -9.32
CA GLN A 96 4.74 -9.43 -8.74
C GLN A 96 5.60 -8.22 -9.10
N MET A 97 4.94 -7.10 -9.35
CA MET A 97 5.58 -5.78 -9.43
C MET A 97 4.98 -4.81 -8.43
N ALA A 98 5.82 -3.89 -7.98
CA ALA A 98 5.43 -2.67 -7.31
C ALA A 98 5.96 -1.48 -8.11
N LYS A 99 5.12 -0.49 -8.35
CA LYS A 99 5.52 0.77 -9.00
C LYS A 99 5.21 1.90 -8.05
N ILE A 100 6.24 2.59 -7.62
CA ILE A 100 6.13 3.66 -6.63
C ILE A 100 6.22 4.99 -7.36
N HIS A 101 5.25 5.88 -7.19
CA HIS A 101 5.18 7.16 -7.87
C HIS A 101 5.45 8.33 -6.93
N TRP A 102 6.26 9.28 -7.38
CA TRP A 102 6.54 10.53 -6.68
C TRP A 102 6.38 11.72 -7.60
N ASN A 103 6.11 12.88 -7.00
CA ASN A 103 6.36 14.16 -7.66
C ASN A 103 7.87 14.32 -7.86
N PRO A 104 8.37 14.51 -9.09
CA PRO A 104 9.78 14.77 -9.30
C PRO A 104 10.16 16.15 -8.76
N LYS A 105 11.36 16.27 -8.16
CA LYS A 105 11.93 17.56 -7.76
C LYS A 105 13.40 17.68 -8.14
N LYS A 106 13.92 18.89 -8.23
CA LYS A 106 15.37 19.12 -8.34
C LYS A 106 16.05 18.86 -7.00
N MET A 107 17.22 18.25 -7.04
CA MET A 107 18.04 18.04 -5.85
C MET A 107 18.66 19.36 -5.42
N GLU A 108 18.44 19.79 -4.17
CA GLU A 108 18.93 21.07 -3.65
C GLU A 108 20.46 21.15 -3.66
N THR A 109 21.13 20.05 -3.33
CA THR A 109 22.60 19.94 -3.30
C THR A 109 23.22 19.77 -4.68
N PHE A 110 22.44 19.37 -5.69
CA PHE A 110 22.92 19.20 -7.07
C PHE A 110 21.78 19.42 -8.09
N PRO A 111 21.44 20.69 -8.40
CA PRO A 111 20.22 21.03 -9.15
C PRO A 111 20.09 20.45 -10.57
N SER A 112 21.17 19.94 -11.15
CA SER A 112 21.13 19.19 -12.41
C SER A 112 20.45 17.82 -12.28
N ALA A 113 20.41 17.23 -11.08
CA ALA A 113 19.71 15.98 -10.84
C ALA A 113 18.22 16.20 -10.51
N THR A 114 17.37 15.35 -11.08
CA THR A 114 15.97 15.19 -10.67
C THR A 114 15.87 13.96 -9.76
N VAL A 115 15.18 14.10 -8.63
CA VAL A 115 15.03 13.05 -7.60
C VAL A 115 13.57 12.93 -7.15
N PRO A 116 13.20 11.83 -6.45
CA PRO A 116 11.89 11.72 -5.81
C PRO A 116 11.61 12.86 -4.82
N GLY A 117 10.41 13.42 -4.91
CA GLY A 117 9.82 14.37 -3.96
C GLY A 117 8.77 13.70 -3.08
N SER A 118 7.57 14.27 -3.01
CA SER A 118 6.47 13.68 -2.25
C SER A 118 5.93 12.42 -2.92
N LEU A 119 5.62 11.41 -2.10
CA LEU A 119 4.98 10.17 -2.54
C LEU A 119 3.55 10.45 -2.98
N LEU A 120 3.17 9.93 -4.14
CA LEU A 120 1.83 10.03 -4.71
C LEU A 120 1.03 8.77 -4.40
N ASP A 121 1.56 7.63 -4.82
CA ASP A 121 0.87 6.34 -4.75
C ASP A 121 1.87 5.18 -4.93
N VAL A 122 1.36 3.97 -4.66
CA VAL A 122 2.02 2.72 -4.99
C VAL A 122 1.04 1.85 -5.76
N ASP A 123 1.43 1.44 -6.95
CA ASP A 123 0.69 0.53 -7.80
C ASP A 123 1.28 -0.87 -7.72
N PHE A 124 0.41 -1.87 -7.73
CA PHE A 124 0.77 -3.27 -7.72
C PHE A 124 0.17 -4.02 -8.89
N MET A 125 0.89 -5.03 -9.34
CA MET A 125 0.32 -6.07 -10.20
C MET A 125 0.88 -7.45 -9.84
N VAL A 126 0.05 -8.48 -9.98
CA VAL A 126 0.42 -9.88 -9.70
C VAL A 126 -0.16 -10.82 -10.75
N LYS A 127 0.67 -11.79 -11.17
CA LYS A 127 0.25 -12.91 -11.99
C LYS A 127 -0.36 -13.99 -11.10
N ASP A 128 -1.64 -14.24 -11.30
CA ASP A 128 -2.38 -15.36 -10.72
C ASP A 128 -3.42 -15.81 -11.76
N SER A 129 -3.02 -16.77 -12.59
CA SER A 129 -3.80 -17.26 -13.72
C SER A 129 -5.16 -17.83 -13.32
N LYS A 130 -5.32 -18.29 -12.07
CA LYS A 130 -6.59 -18.81 -11.56
C LYS A 130 -7.49 -17.70 -11.06
N ARG A 131 -6.97 -16.79 -10.24
CA ARG A 131 -7.75 -15.68 -9.67
C ARG A 131 -8.17 -14.66 -10.72
N PHE A 132 -7.35 -14.48 -11.76
CA PHE A 132 -7.49 -13.45 -12.78
C PHE A 132 -7.62 -14.02 -14.20
N ALA A 133 -8.34 -15.12 -14.33
CA ALA A 133 -8.49 -15.85 -15.60
C ALA A 133 -9.09 -14.99 -16.73
N ASP A 134 -9.93 -14.01 -16.41
CA ASP A 134 -10.59 -13.12 -17.36
C ASP A 134 -9.82 -11.81 -17.65
N SER A 135 -8.64 -11.64 -17.05
CA SER A 135 -7.76 -10.48 -17.26
C SER A 135 -6.34 -10.87 -17.65
N GLY A 136 -6.22 -11.95 -18.45
CA GLY A 136 -4.93 -12.43 -18.93
C GLY A 136 -4.04 -13.02 -17.81
N GLY A 137 -4.65 -13.41 -16.69
CA GLY A 137 -3.97 -13.93 -15.50
C GLY A 137 -3.35 -12.87 -14.61
N TRP A 138 -3.69 -11.59 -14.81
CA TRP A 138 -3.11 -10.48 -14.05
C TRP A 138 -4.18 -9.70 -13.28
N GLY A 139 -3.86 -9.33 -12.03
CA GLY A 139 -4.61 -8.35 -11.26
C GLY A 139 -3.77 -7.10 -11.03
N TRP A 140 -4.43 -5.95 -10.94
CA TRP A 140 -3.82 -4.64 -10.68
C TRP A 140 -4.51 -3.92 -9.53
N GLY A 141 -3.78 -3.05 -8.83
CA GLY A 141 -4.35 -2.18 -7.82
C GLY A 141 -3.47 -0.97 -7.56
N ALA A 142 -4.07 0.21 -7.49
CA ALA A 142 -3.39 1.46 -7.17
C ALA A 142 -3.78 1.91 -5.76
N PHE A 143 -2.79 2.37 -4.99
CA PHE A 143 -2.96 2.77 -3.60
C PHE A 143 -2.42 4.18 -3.40
N LYS A 144 -3.33 5.14 -3.26
CA LYS A 144 -3.02 6.55 -3.08
C LYS A 144 -2.49 6.81 -1.69
N TYR A 145 -1.42 7.59 -1.60
CA TYR A 145 -0.82 8.01 -0.35
C TYR A 145 -1.36 9.38 0.09
N ASN A 146 -1.70 9.52 1.36
CA ASN A 146 -2.03 10.79 1.98
C ASN A 146 -0.92 11.20 2.95
N ALA A 147 -0.15 12.22 2.57
CA ALA A 147 0.97 12.71 3.37
C ALA A 147 0.56 13.35 4.71
N ALA A 148 -0.66 13.89 4.82
CA ALA A 148 -1.12 14.51 6.06
C ALA A 148 -1.48 13.48 7.14
N SER A 149 -1.96 12.31 6.73
CA SER A 149 -2.36 11.23 7.65
C SER A 149 -1.39 10.06 7.68
N ASP A 150 -0.36 10.04 6.83
CA ASP A 150 0.57 8.91 6.64
C ASP A 150 -0.16 7.58 6.38
N THR A 151 -1.14 7.61 5.47
CA THR A 151 -1.99 6.45 5.17
C THR A 151 -2.16 6.22 3.69
N PHE A 152 -2.51 4.97 3.35
CA PHE A 152 -2.91 4.58 2.01
C PHE A 152 -4.42 4.35 1.91
N THR A 153 -4.97 4.65 0.74
CA THR A 153 -6.34 4.29 0.36
C THR A 153 -6.34 3.69 -1.04
N PRO A 154 -7.22 2.72 -1.37
CA PRO A 154 -7.31 2.26 -2.75
C PRO A 154 -7.79 3.42 -3.64
N ALA A 155 -7.24 3.51 -4.84
CA ALA A 155 -7.82 4.35 -5.87
C ALA A 155 -9.22 3.84 -6.25
N THR A 156 -10.03 4.74 -6.79
CA THR A 156 -11.45 4.54 -7.07
C THR A 156 -11.80 5.09 -8.45
N THR A 157 -13.07 4.96 -8.85
CA THR A 157 -13.56 5.51 -10.12
C THR A 157 -13.59 7.04 -10.16
N ALA A 158 -13.41 7.71 -9.01
CA ALA A 158 -13.27 9.16 -8.92
C ALA A 158 -11.83 9.66 -9.16
N ASP A 159 -10.85 8.74 -9.24
CA ASP A 159 -9.45 9.06 -9.47
C ASP A 159 -9.09 9.02 -10.96
N GLU A 160 -7.89 9.52 -11.30
CA GLU A 160 -7.39 9.54 -12.67
C GLU A 160 -6.04 8.79 -12.77
N PRO A 161 -5.96 7.70 -13.56
CA PRO A 161 -7.07 7.04 -14.28
C PRO A 161 -8.04 6.32 -13.31
N PRO A 162 -9.33 6.18 -13.67
CA PRO A 162 -10.34 5.59 -12.80
C PRO A 162 -10.01 4.12 -12.48
N GLN A 163 -10.09 3.76 -11.20
CA GLN A 163 -9.86 2.41 -10.72
C GLN A 163 -11.14 1.78 -10.17
N GLY A 164 -11.50 0.63 -10.71
CA GLY A 164 -12.60 -0.20 -10.27
C GLY A 164 -12.25 -1.02 -9.04
N ASN A 165 -13.20 -1.84 -8.61
CA ASN A 165 -13.17 -2.58 -7.36
C ASN A 165 -13.11 -4.10 -7.59
N ASP A 166 -12.32 -4.52 -8.58
CA ASP A 166 -12.19 -5.93 -8.98
C ASP A 166 -10.77 -6.31 -9.44
N ALA A 167 -9.81 -5.38 -9.30
CA ALA A 167 -8.44 -5.50 -9.79
C ALA A 167 -8.28 -5.69 -11.32
N LYS A 168 -9.27 -5.31 -12.14
CA LYS A 168 -9.21 -5.49 -13.61
C LYS A 168 -8.99 -4.21 -14.40
N CYS A 169 -9.11 -3.02 -13.80
CA CYS A 169 -8.96 -1.76 -14.54
C CYS A 169 -7.62 -1.62 -15.28
N GLY A 170 -6.54 -2.20 -14.73
CA GLY A 170 -5.25 -2.24 -15.42
C GLY A 170 -5.27 -2.97 -16.78
N LEU A 171 -6.18 -3.92 -16.99
CA LEU A 171 -6.28 -4.68 -18.24
C LEU A 171 -6.47 -3.77 -19.46
N GLY A 172 -7.30 -2.74 -19.35
CA GLY A 172 -7.57 -1.81 -20.45
C GLY A 172 -6.29 -1.15 -20.97
N CYS A 173 -5.48 -0.59 -20.05
CA CYS A 173 -4.21 0.05 -20.41
C CYS A 173 -3.12 -0.96 -20.80
N HIS A 174 -3.02 -2.09 -20.08
CA HIS A 174 -1.95 -3.06 -20.30
C HIS A 174 -2.16 -3.96 -21.53
N THR A 175 -3.36 -3.99 -22.11
CA THR A 175 -3.64 -4.72 -23.37
C THR A 175 -2.79 -4.21 -24.54
N ILE A 176 -2.33 -2.95 -24.51
CA ILE A 176 -1.39 -2.40 -25.51
C ILE A 176 -0.15 -3.28 -25.68
N VAL A 177 0.33 -3.88 -24.58
CA VAL A 177 1.50 -4.76 -24.54
C VAL A 177 1.11 -6.21 -24.23
N LYS A 178 -0.07 -6.66 -24.69
CA LYS A 178 -0.54 -8.05 -24.53
C LYS A 178 0.48 -9.08 -25.01
N THR A 179 1.19 -8.80 -26.11
CA THR A 179 2.24 -9.69 -26.65
C THR A 179 3.46 -9.82 -25.75
N ARG A 180 3.58 -8.96 -24.73
CA ARG A 180 4.62 -8.97 -23.70
C ARG A 180 4.06 -9.43 -22.35
N ASP A 181 3.01 -10.24 -22.40
CA ASP A 181 2.24 -10.69 -21.24
C ASP A 181 1.82 -9.54 -20.33
N TYR A 182 1.30 -8.46 -20.93
CA TYR A 182 0.75 -7.30 -20.24
C TYR A 182 1.76 -6.50 -19.41
N VAL A 183 3.08 -6.65 -19.64
CA VAL A 183 4.13 -5.92 -18.91
C VAL A 183 4.90 -5.00 -19.85
N PHE A 184 4.84 -3.69 -19.58
CA PHE A 184 5.56 -2.67 -20.34
C PHE A 184 7.06 -2.70 -20.05
N THR A 185 7.43 -2.91 -18.79
CA THR A 185 8.77 -2.62 -18.28
C THR A 185 9.78 -3.66 -18.73
N ASP A 186 10.86 -3.19 -19.36
CA ASP A 186 12.04 -4.00 -19.65
C ASP A 186 12.96 -4.11 -18.42
N TYR A 187 13.63 -5.25 -18.31
CA TYR A 187 14.69 -5.47 -17.34
C TYR A 187 16.03 -5.14 -17.99
N GLY A 188 16.47 -3.89 -17.80
CA GLY A 188 17.69 -3.37 -18.40
C GLY A 188 18.95 -4.09 -17.94
N LYS A 189 19.96 -4.13 -18.83
CA LYS A 189 21.31 -4.62 -18.52
C LYS A 189 21.93 -3.76 -17.41
N ARG A 190 22.55 -4.41 -16.43
CA ARG A 190 23.22 -3.81 -15.29
C ARG A 190 24.25 -4.76 -14.69
#